data_AF-A0AAV4HUN3-F1
#
_entry.id   AF-A0AAV4HUN3-F1
#
_cell.length_a   1.000
_cell.length_b   1.000
_cell.length_c   1.000
_cell.angle_alpha   90.00
_cell.angle_beta   90.00
_cell.angle_gamma   90.00
#
_symmetry.space_group_name_H-M   'P 1'
#
loop_
_entity.id
_entity.type
_entity.pdbx_description
1 polymer ?
#
loop_
_entity_poly.entity_id
_entity_poly.type
_entity_poly.pdbx_seq_one_letter_code
_entity_poly.pdbx_strand_id
1 'polypeptide(L)'
;MSFLTAEHLSVHHAFRKLQRLSCPIDRVESGLRERLVTTRNLLAVFLREGQQAEIRDSTKCSSPHYHPCLAKDNRQKLETVQNAAARTITGCTKNTNTKLLLNEAKLLPLEVESTISQSAAYERSLRLPETDPSRKTAENPVRTRLRSLGTWRETGKDKAYVCGLEDFPREKLVPVPDIPPWQVPETFICCATLGEGISKADAPEELKKAVEDTMKKLNKPDV
;
A
#
# COMPACT_ATOMS: atom_id res chain seq x y z
N MET A 1 30.19 3.37 9.57
CA MET A 1 30.74 2.53 8.51
C MET A 1 29.58 2.17 7.56
N SER A 2 29.25 3.05 6.61
CA SER A 2 29.82 3.17 5.25
C SER A 2 29.18 2.21 4.24
N PHE A 3 27.97 2.55 3.76
CA PHE A 3 27.32 1.92 2.59
C PHE A 3 26.54 2.90 1.69
N LEU A 4 26.71 4.23 1.83
CA LEU A 4 25.91 5.22 1.09
C LEU A 4 26.69 6.09 0.08
N THR A 5 27.97 5.83 -0.18
CA THR A 5 28.78 6.71 -1.05
C THR A 5 29.11 6.13 -2.43
N ALA A 6 28.83 4.85 -2.72
CA ALA A 6 29.26 4.23 -3.99
C ALA A 6 28.28 4.45 -5.16
N GLU A 7 26.96 4.46 -4.93
CA GLU A 7 25.98 4.54 -6.02
C GLU A 7 25.84 5.95 -6.61
N HIS A 8 26.04 6.99 -5.79
CA HIS A 8 25.88 8.39 -6.21
C HIS A 8 26.98 8.87 -7.19
N LEU A 9 28.16 8.22 -7.16
CA LEU A 9 29.29 8.53 -8.05
C LEU A 9 29.17 7.87 -9.44
N SER A 10 28.46 6.74 -9.54
CA SER A 10 28.26 6.01 -10.81
C SER A 10 27.37 6.79 -11.78
N VAL A 11 26.30 7.39 -11.27
CA VAL A 11 25.33 8.16 -12.08
C VAL A 11 25.95 9.45 -12.63
N HIS A 12 26.77 10.13 -11.82
CA HIS A 12 27.43 11.38 -12.23
C HIS A 12 28.52 11.16 -13.29
N HIS A 13 29.23 10.03 -13.23
CA HIS A 13 30.24 9.67 -14.23
C HIS A 13 29.60 9.25 -15.58
N ALA A 14 28.47 8.55 -15.54
CA ALA A 14 27.71 8.21 -16.73
C ALA A 14 27.18 9.47 -17.45
N PHE A 15 26.71 10.47 -16.69
CA PHE A 15 26.19 11.72 -17.23
C PHE A 15 27.25 12.55 -17.96
N ARG A 16 28.48 12.60 -17.44
CA ARG A 16 29.61 13.32 -18.07
C ARG A 16 30.11 12.68 -19.37
N LYS A 17 29.97 11.35 -19.50
CA LYS A 17 30.43 10.62 -20.69
C LYS A 17 29.50 10.84 -21.89
N LEU A 18 28.22 11.12 -21.63
CA LEU A 18 27.20 11.42 -22.64
C LEU A 18 27.28 12.85 -23.19
N GLN A 19 27.94 13.78 -22.49
CA GLN A 19 28.06 15.19 -22.92
C GLN A 19 29.17 15.47 -23.96
N ARG A 20 29.98 14.48 -24.37
CA ARG A 20 31.17 14.70 -25.24
C ARG A 20 31.03 14.26 -26.70
N LEU A 21 29.87 13.79 -27.16
CA LEU A 21 29.68 13.40 -28.56
C LEU A 21 28.95 14.52 -29.31
N SER A 22 29.72 15.31 -30.05
CA SER A 22 29.25 16.37 -30.94
C SER A 22 28.77 15.82 -32.29
N CYS A 23 27.54 16.21 -32.68
CA CYS A 23 26.85 16.10 -33.98
C CYS A 23 26.15 14.75 -34.30
N PRO A 24 25.04 14.71 -35.09
CA PRO A 24 24.13 15.74 -35.62
C PRO A 24 22.79 15.76 -34.85
N ILE A 25 22.42 16.92 -34.32
CA ILE A 25 21.78 17.01 -33.01
C ILE A 25 20.25 17.15 -33.04
N ASP A 26 19.63 17.75 -34.05
CA ASP A 26 18.26 18.24 -33.84
C ASP A 26 17.13 17.19 -34.00
N ARG A 27 17.30 16.13 -34.79
CA ARG A 27 16.23 15.14 -35.04
C ARG A 27 16.28 13.95 -34.06
N VAL A 28 17.47 13.52 -33.68
CA VAL A 28 17.70 12.44 -32.70
C VAL A 28 17.51 12.96 -31.28
N GLU A 29 17.80 14.24 -30.99
CA GLU A 29 17.48 14.84 -29.70
C GLU A 29 15.99 14.93 -29.44
N SER A 30 15.13 15.13 -30.45
CA SER A 30 13.68 15.14 -30.21
C SER A 30 13.17 13.78 -29.72
N GLY A 31 13.60 12.68 -30.35
CA GLY A 31 13.24 11.31 -29.95
C GLY A 31 13.95 10.80 -28.69
N LEU A 32 15.18 11.24 -28.42
CA LEU A 32 15.88 10.96 -27.16
C LEU A 32 15.34 11.80 -26.02
N ARG A 33 14.97 13.07 -26.23
CA ARG A 33 14.28 13.91 -25.24
C ARG A 33 12.90 13.36 -24.98
N GLU A 34 12.15 12.94 -25.99
CA GLU A 34 10.87 12.25 -25.79
C GLU A 34 11.07 10.98 -24.99
N ARG A 35 11.98 10.07 -25.38
CA ARG A 35 12.24 8.82 -24.63
C ARG A 35 12.80 9.06 -23.24
N LEU A 36 13.65 10.07 -23.03
CA LEU A 36 14.16 10.47 -21.72
C LEU A 36 13.06 11.10 -20.87
N VAL A 37 12.15 11.88 -21.46
CA VAL A 37 10.95 12.39 -20.80
C VAL A 37 10.00 11.24 -20.49
N THR A 38 9.78 10.28 -21.41
CA THR A 38 8.92 9.12 -21.17
C THR A 38 9.51 8.22 -20.09
N THR A 39 10.80 7.89 -20.14
CA THR A 39 11.47 7.05 -19.14
C THR A 39 11.61 7.76 -17.80
N ARG A 40 11.88 9.06 -17.77
CA ARG A 40 11.86 9.87 -16.54
C ARG A 40 10.45 9.99 -15.98
N ASN A 41 9.44 10.10 -16.83
CA ASN A 41 8.03 10.12 -16.42
C ASN A 41 7.59 8.74 -15.91
N LEU A 42 7.99 7.64 -16.56
CA LEU A 42 7.69 6.27 -16.15
C LEU A 42 8.41 5.89 -14.87
N LEU A 43 9.69 6.23 -14.72
CA LEU A 43 10.43 6.07 -13.47
C LEU A 43 9.82 6.93 -12.36
N ALA A 44 9.41 8.17 -12.67
CA ALA A 44 8.69 8.99 -11.71
C ALA A 44 7.33 8.37 -11.35
N VAL A 45 6.55 7.84 -12.30
CA VAL A 45 5.29 7.12 -12.02
C VAL A 45 5.57 5.90 -11.12
N PHE A 46 6.56 5.09 -11.46
CA PHE A 46 6.90 3.88 -10.70
C PHE A 46 7.39 4.19 -9.28
N LEU A 47 8.27 5.19 -9.14
CA LEU A 47 8.72 5.66 -7.83
C LEU A 47 7.59 6.28 -7.03
N ARG A 48 6.68 7.01 -7.68
CA ARG A 48 5.47 7.55 -7.04
C ARG A 48 4.57 6.44 -6.53
N GLU A 49 4.24 5.46 -7.36
CA GLU A 49 3.34 4.36 -7.00
C GLU A 49 3.96 3.47 -5.91
N GLY A 50 5.26 3.17 -6.00
CA GLY A 50 5.98 2.40 -4.97
C GLY A 50 6.04 3.12 -3.62
N GLN A 51 6.44 4.40 -3.61
CA GLN A 51 6.47 5.22 -2.37
C GLN A 51 5.07 5.38 -1.77
N GLN A 52 4.04 5.54 -2.61
CA GLN A 52 2.65 5.64 -2.15
C GLN A 52 2.18 4.33 -1.51
N ALA A 53 2.55 3.17 -2.05
CA ALA A 53 2.19 1.88 -1.48
C ALA A 53 2.83 1.67 -0.11
N GLU A 54 4.14 1.92 0.02
CA GLU A 54 4.88 1.75 1.28
C GLU A 54 4.40 2.71 2.38
N ILE A 55 4.20 3.99 2.02
CA ILE A 55 3.65 4.99 2.95
C ILE A 55 2.24 4.56 3.37
N ARG A 56 1.37 4.14 2.44
CA ARG A 56 0.01 3.70 2.77
C ARG A 56 -0.02 2.47 3.65
N ASP A 57 0.87 1.52 3.46
CA ASP A 57 0.82 0.27 4.23
C ASP A 57 1.37 0.46 5.65
N SER A 58 2.43 1.25 5.79
CA SER A 58 2.93 1.67 7.11
C SER A 58 1.93 2.55 7.87
N THR A 59 1.25 3.49 7.20
CA THR A 59 0.20 4.32 7.82
C THR A 59 -1.01 3.46 8.19
N LYS A 60 -1.51 2.58 7.33
CA LYS A 60 -2.68 1.73 7.64
C LYS A 60 -2.50 0.87 8.89
N CYS A 61 -1.29 0.34 9.14
CA CYS A 61 -1.04 -0.53 10.28
C CYS A 61 -0.85 0.26 11.59
N SER A 62 -0.13 1.38 11.53
CA SER A 62 0.28 2.13 12.72
C SER A 62 -0.65 3.29 13.07
N SER A 63 -1.22 3.95 12.05
CA SER A 63 -2.02 5.18 12.20
C SER A 63 -3.23 5.02 13.10
N PRO A 64 -4.01 3.91 13.07
CA PRO A 64 -5.17 3.79 13.95
C PRO A 64 -4.81 4.03 15.41
N HIS A 65 -3.76 3.39 15.91
CA HIS A 65 -3.44 3.40 17.33
C HIS A 65 -2.66 4.65 17.75
N TYR A 66 -1.67 5.05 16.96
CA TYR A 66 -0.71 6.07 17.38
C TYR A 66 -1.15 7.48 17.01
N HIS A 67 -1.79 7.68 15.86
CA HIS A 67 -2.14 9.01 15.39
C HIS A 67 -3.06 9.82 16.32
N PRO A 68 -4.13 9.25 16.93
CA PRO A 68 -4.96 10.01 17.88
C PRO A 68 -4.22 10.30 19.20
N CYS A 69 -3.19 9.51 19.51
CA CYS A 69 -2.32 9.72 20.67
C CYS A 69 -1.22 10.77 20.44
N LEU A 70 -1.04 11.26 19.20
CA LEU A 70 -0.07 12.32 18.90
C LEU A 70 -0.64 13.69 19.27
N ALA A 71 0.20 14.55 19.83
CA ALA A 71 -0.10 15.97 20.00
C ALA A 71 -0.30 16.66 18.64
N LYS A 72 -1.14 17.70 18.60
CA LYS A 72 -1.49 18.45 17.37
C LYS A 72 -0.25 18.94 16.61
N ASP A 73 0.74 19.48 17.31
CA ASP A 73 1.98 19.98 16.71
C ASP A 73 2.76 18.87 15.98
N ASN A 74 2.76 17.65 16.51
CA ASN A 74 3.44 16.53 15.89
C ASN A 74 2.68 16.03 14.64
N ARG A 75 1.34 16.07 14.66
CA ARG A 75 0.54 15.79 13.46
C ARG A 75 0.83 16.80 12.34
N GLN A 76 0.93 18.09 12.68
CA GLN A 76 1.26 19.14 11.72
C GLN A 76 2.66 18.95 11.10
N LYS A 77 3.63 18.48 11.89
CA LYS A 77 4.97 18.12 11.38
C LYS A 77 4.89 16.97 10.38
N LEU A 78 4.11 15.93 10.67
CA LEU A 78 3.91 14.80 9.74
C LEU A 78 3.23 15.25 8.45
N GLU A 79 2.21 16.11 8.51
CA GLU A 79 1.60 16.70 7.32
C GLU A 79 2.60 17.54 6.50
N THR A 80 3.51 18.25 7.17
CA THR A 80 4.56 19.02 6.49
C THR A 80 5.50 18.09 5.72
N VAL A 81 5.86 16.95 6.31
CA VAL A 81 6.68 15.91 5.65
C VAL A 81 5.93 15.29 4.48
N GLN A 82 4.65 14.94 4.64
CA GLN A 82 3.81 14.43 3.54
C GLN A 82 3.74 15.42 2.38
N ASN A 83 3.52 16.71 2.68
CA ASN A 83 3.44 17.75 1.67
C ASN A 83 4.79 18.00 0.99
N ALA A 84 5.91 17.80 1.68
CA ALA A 84 7.24 17.84 1.06
C ALA A 84 7.43 16.65 0.10
N ALA A 85 7.07 15.43 0.53
CA ALA A 85 7.12 14.24 -0.31
C ALA A 85 6.20 14.36 -1.54
N ALA A 86 4.98 14.87 -1.37
CA ALA A 86 4.04 15.14 -2.46
C ALA A 86 4.62 16.10 -3.51
N ARG A 87 5.41 17.10 -3.10
CA ARG A 87 6.10 18.01 -4.05
C ARG A 87 7.23 17.31 -4.80
N THR A 88 7.98 16.45 -4.13
CA THR A 88 9.01 15.64 -4.81
C THR A 88 8.39 14.71 -5.85
N ILE A 89 7.25 14.11 -5.51
CA ILE A 89 6.44 13.22 -6.37
C ILE A 89 5.93 13.97 -7.61
N THR A 90 5.31 15.14 -7.42
CA THR A 90 4.62 15.88 -8.49
C THR A 90 5.53 16.84 -9.26
N GLY A 91 6.63 17.29 -8.65
CA GLY A 91 7.47 18.37 -9.18
C GLY A 91 6.89 19.77 -8.94
N CYS A 92 5.81 19.91 -8.16
CA CYS A 92 5.20 21.20 -7.86
C CYS A 92 6.11 22.10 -7.02
N THR A 93 6.02 23.40 -7.25
CA THR A 93 6.77 24.40 -6.46
C THR A 93 6.25 24.52 -5.03
N LYS A 94 7.05 25.10 -4.13
CA LYS A 94 6.71 25.31 -2.71
C LYS A 94 5.38 26.06 -2.51
N ASN A 95 5.11 27.05 -3.37
CA ASN A 95 3.96 27.95 -3.27
C ASN A 95 2.64 27.35 -3.79
N THR A 96 2.70 26.14 -4.35
CA THR A 96 1.50 25.43 -4.83
C THR A 96 0.52 25.20 -3.68
N ASN A 97 -0.77 25.42 -3.94
CA ASN A 97 -1.83 25.13 -2.97
C ASN A 97 -1.80 23.65 -2.57
N THR A 98 -1.75 23.39 -1.26
CA THR A 98 -1.68 22.03 -0.70
C THR A 98 -2.81 21.11 -1.17
N LYS A 99 -4.04 21.63 -1.34
CA LYS A 99 -5.17 20.83 -1.82
C LYS A 99 -4.97 20.35 -3.26
N LEU A 100 -4.48 21.24 -4.12
CA LEU A 100 -4.17 20.91 -5.52
C LEU A 100 -2.99 19.94 -5.60
N LEU A 101 -1.93 20.20 -4.81
CA LEU A 101 -0.76 19.35 -4.68
C LEU A 101 -1.12 17.91 -4.30
N LEU A 102 -1.95 17.74 -3.26
CA LEU A 102 -2.36 16.40 -2.79
C LEU A 102 -3.26 15.69 -3.81
N ASN A 103 -4.17 16.42 -4.47
CA ASN A 103 -4.98 15.85 -5.56
C ASN A 103 -4.12 15.37 -6.72
N GLU A 104 -3.14 16.16 -7.16
CA GLU A 104 -2.21 15.76 -8.23
C GLU A 104 -1.35 14.56 -7.82
N ALA A 105 -0.90 14.54 -6.56
CA ALA A 105 -0.20 13.40 -5.98
C ALA A 105 -1.11 12.18 -5.71
N LYS A 106 -2.43 12.27 -5.90
CA LYS A 106 -3.41 11.22 -5.52
C LYS A 106 -3.31 10.80 -4.04
N LEU A 107 -2.98 11.74 -3.16
CA LEU A 107 -2.86 11.55 -1.73
C LEU A 107 -4.02 12.20 -1.00
N LEU A 108 -4.50 11.55 0.06
CA LEU A 108 -5.42 12.17 1.01
C LEU A 108 -4.61 12.98 2.05
N PRO A 109 -5.15 14.06 2.61
CA PRO A 109 -4.56 14.68 3.80
C PRO A 109 -4.39 13.65 4.92
N LEU A 110 -3.26 13.69 5.64
CA LEU A 110 -2.92 12.68 6.65
C LEU A 110 -4.00 12.51 7.74
N GLU A 111 -4.58 13.62 8.22
CA GLU A 111 -5.64 13.57 9.24
C GLU A 111 -6.88 12.81 8.73
N VAL A 112 -7.23 12.99 7.45
CA VAL A 112 -8.37 12.31 6.82
C VAL A 112 -8.07 10.82 6.66
N GLU A 113 -6.88 10.48 6.16
CA GLU A 113 -6.45 9.08 6.04
C GLU A 113 -6.43 8.39 7.39
N SER A 114 -5.91 9.06 8.42
CA SER A 114 -5.90 8.53 9.78
C SER A 114 -7.31 8.31 10.33
N THR A 115 -8.22 9.26 10.10
CA THR A 115 -9.62 9.12 10.52
C THR A 115 -10.28 7.89 9.88
N ILE A 116 -10.05 7.68 8.58
CA ILE A 116 -10.54 6.48 7.86
C ILE A 116 -9.95 5.22 8.48
N SER A 117 -8.63 5.22 8.73
CA SER A 117 -7.92 4.08 9.30
C SER A 117 -8.40 3.74 10.72
N GLN A 118 -8.61 4.75 11.58
CA GLN A 118 -9.16 4.61 12.93
C GLN A 118 -10.59 4.07 12.90
N SER A 119 -11.43 4.59 12.01
CA SER A 119 -12.82 4.15 11.85
C SER A 119 -12.89 2.69 11.37
N ALA A 120 -12.04 2.33 10.41
CA ALA A 120 -11.94 0.97 9.92
C ALA A 120 -11.43 0.00 11.00
N ALA A 121 -10.46 0.42 11.83
CA ALA A 121 -9.99 -0.37 12.95
C ALA A 121 -11.10 -0.59 14.00
N TYR A 122 -11.86 0.46 14.32
CA TYR A 122 -13.04 0.38 15.21
C TYR A 122 -14.06 -0.64 14.74
N GLU A 123 -14.50 -0.53 13.49
CA GLU A 123 -15.45 -1.47 12.92
C GLU A 123 -14.89 -2.89 12.82
N ARG A 124 -13.61 -3.07 12.49
CA ARG A 124 -12.99 -4.41 12.49
C ARG A 124 -12.97 -5.02 13.88
N SER A 125 -12.61 -4.26 14.91
CA SER A 125 -12.57 -4.74 16.29
C SER A 125 -13.95 -5.17 16.80
N LEU A 126 -15.02 -4.46 16.42
CA LEU A 126 -16.39 -4.83 16.80
C LEU A 126 -16.90 -6.11 16.13
N ARG A 127 -16.35 -6.47 14.96
CA ARG A 127 -16.73 -7.68 14.22
C ARG A 127 -16.06 -8.94 14.75
N LEU A 128 -15.02 -8.82 15.57
CA LEU A 128 -14.32 -9.96 16.15
C LEU A 128 -15.23 -10.75 17.11
N PRO A 129 -14.88 -12.02 17.43
CA PRO A 129 -15.57 -12.79 18.46
C PRO A 129 -15.57 -12.08 19.82
N GLU A 130 -16.58 -12.34 20.66
CA GLU A 130 -16.69 -11.73 22.00
C GLU A 130 -15.57 -12.13 22.96
N THR A 131 -14.90 -13.25 22.67
CA THR A 131 -13.74 -13.72 23.43
C THR A 131 -12.51 -12.84 23.21
N ASP A 132 -12.42 -12.15 22.07
CA ASP A 132 -11.24 -11.38 21.66
C ASP A 132 -11.04 -10.12 22.53
N PRO A 133 -9.85 -9.90 23.12
CA PRO A 133 -9.55 -8.68 23.87
C PRO A 133 -9.70 -7.39 23.05
N SER A 134 -9.48 -7.44 21.73
CA SER A 134 -9.62 -6.30 20.83
C SER A 134 -11.06 -5.78 20.79
N ARG A 135 -12.04 -6.71 20.72
CA ARG A 135 -13.46 -6.36 20.77
C ARG A 135 -13.85 -5.75 22.12
N LYS A 136 -13.45 -6.39 23.22
CA LYS A 136 -13.67 -5.86 24.57
C LYS A 136 -13.08 -4.46 24.74
N THR A 137 -11.91 -4.22 24.15
CA THR A 137 -11.25 -2.92 24.17
C THR A 137 -12.01 -1.87 23.37
N ALA A 138 -12.62 -2.24 22.24
CA ALA A 138 -13.39 -1.31 21.41
C ALA A 138 -14.75 -0.94 22.04
N GLU A 139 -15.42 -1.90 22.69
CA GLU A 139 -16.72 -1.70 23.37
C GLU A 139 -16.57 -0.86 24.65
N ASN A 140 -15.50 -1.09 25.40
CA ASN A 140 -15.29 -0.42 26.69
C ASN A 140 -14.52 0.91 26.53
N PRO A 141 -15.12 2.06 26.88
CA PRO A 141 -14.39 3.32 26.86
C PRO A 141 -13.33 3.33 27.96
N VAL A 142 -12.10 3.71 27.61
CA VAL A 142 -11.02 3.93 28.58
C VAL A 142 -10.89 5.42 28.85
N ARG A 143 -10.89 5.82 30.12
CA ARG A 143 -10.66 7.20 30.52
C ARG A 143 -9.25 7.64 30.12
N THR A 144 -9.16 8.62 29.23
CA THR A 144 -7.88 9.26 28.89
C THR A 144 -7.43 10.17 30.02
N ARG A 145 -6.16 10.05 30.43
CA ARG A 145 -5.57 10.93 31.46
C ARG A 145 -5.39 12.36 30.93
N LEU A 146 -4.97 12.50 29.67
CA LEU A 146 -4.72 13.77 29.01
C LEU A 146 -5.87 14.10 28.06
N ARG A 147 -6.56 15.21 28.30
CA ARG A 147 -7.69 15.68 27.46
C ARG A 147 -7.28 16.11 26.04
N SER A 148 -5.99 16.41 25.84
CA SER A 148 -5.45 16.80 24.54
C SER A 148 -5.22 15.61 23.60
N LEU A 149 -5.23 14.38 24.14
CA LEU A 149 -5.05 13.15 23.38
C LEU A 149 -6.41 12.52 23.13
N GLY A 150 -6.63 12.08 21.90
CA GLY A 150 -7.80 11.29 21.54
C GLY A 150 -7.48 9.81 21.55
N THR A 151 -8.51 8.99 21.38
CA THR A 151 -8.37 7.57 21.12
C THR A 151 -9.04 7.19 19.80
N TRP A 152 -8.52 6.17 19.15
CA TRP A 152 -9.11 5.62 17.93
C TRP A 152 -10.53 5.10 18.14
N ARG A 153 -10.85 4.70 19.38
CA ARG A 153 -12.17 4.27 19.82
C ARG A 153 -13.17 5.43 19.79
N GLU A 154 -12.78 6.58 20.33
CA GLU A 154 -13.62 7.79 20.30
C GLU A 154 -13.84 8.24 18.86
N THR A 155 -12.77 8.40 18.08
CA THR A 155 -12.88 8.78 16.66
C THR A 155 -13.74 7.77 15.89
N GLY A 156 -13.50 6.47 16.06
CA GLY A 156 -14.22 5.42 15.37
C GLY A 156 -15.70 5.37 15.75
N LYS A 157 -16.01 5.50 17.04
CA LYS A 157 -17.39 5.56 17.56
C LYS A 157 -18.12 6.79 17.03
N ASP A 158 -17.49 7.97 17.11
CA ASP A 158 -18.06 9.21 16.58
C ASP A 158 -18.37 9.08 15.09
N LYS A 159 -17.47 8.45 14.31
CA LYS A 159 -17.69 8.22 12.87
C LYS A 159 -18.73 7.16 12.59
N ALA A 160 -18.79 6.08 13.37
CA ALA A 160 -19.85 5.08 13.27
C ALA A 160 -21.23 5.70 13.53
N TYR A 161 -21.34 6.55 14.55
CA TYR A 161 -22.55 7.31 14.89
C TYR A 161 -22.94 8.27 13.75
N VAL A 162 -22.02 9.11 13.28
CA VAL A 162 -22.28 10.08 12.19
C VAL A 162 -22.71 9.38 10.90
N CYS A 163 -22.17 8.20 10.62
CA CYS A 163 -22.52 7.41 9.44
C CYS A 163 -23.80 6.55 9.62
N GLY A 164 -24.44 6.57 10.80
CA GLY A 164 -25.61 5.74 11.11
C GLY A 164 -25.32 4.24 11.10
N LEU A 165 -24.07 3.83 11.33
CA LEU A 165 -23.65 2.41 11.29
C LEU A 165 -24.05 1.64 12.55
N GLU A 166 -24.41 2.33 13.63
CA GLU A 166 -24.77 1.69 14.91
C GLU A 166 -26.04 0.85 14.82
N ASP A 167 -26.98 1.24 13.96
CA ASP A 167 -28.28 0.58 13.80
C ASP A 167 -28.22 -0.69 12.94
N PHE A 168 -27.13 -0.88 12.17
CA PHE A 168 -26.99 -2.00 11.26
C PHE A 168 -26.34 -3.21 11.95
N PRO A 169 -26.83 -4.44 11.70
CA PRO A 169 -26.18 -5.64 12.22
C PRO A 169 -24.78 -5.77 11.60
N ARG A 170 -23.77 -5.88 12.46
CA ARG A 170 -22.38 -6.07 12.02
C ARG A 170 -22.13 -7.52 11.66
N GLU A 171 -21.60 -7.74 10.45
CA GLU A 171 -21.13 -9.05 10.02
C GLU A 171 -19.98 -9.53 10.91
N LYS A 172 -20.09 -10.74 11.47
CA LYS A 172 -19.02 -11.32 12.29
C LYS A 172 -17.83 -11.63 11.39
N LEU A 173 -16.65 -11.19 11.82
CA LEU A 173 -15.40 -11.58 11.17
C LEU A 173 -15.22 -13.08 11.44
N VAL A 174 -15.21 -13.89 10.37
CA VAL A 174 -14.83 -15.30 10.45
C VAL A 174 -13.43 -15.34 11.06
N PRO A 175 -13.17 -16.19 12.07
CA PRO A 175 -11.88 -16.20 12.74
C PRO A 175 -10.77 -16.39 11.71
N VAL A 176 -9.72 -15.58 11.85
CA VAL A 176 -8.42 -15.90 11.25
C VAL A 176 -8.08 -17.31 11.72
N PRO A 177 -7.68 -18.24 10.83
CA PRO A 177 -7.34 -19.59 11.25
C PRO A 177 -6.36 -19.53 12.42
N ASP A 178 -6.63 -20.32 13.47
CA ASP A 178 -5.76 -20.43 14.66
C ASP A 178 -4.34 -20.91 14.30
N ILE A 179 -4.19 -21.42 13.09
CA ILE A 179 -2.95 -21.87 12.49
C ILE A 179 -2.19 -20.62 12.00
N PRO A 180 -1.02 -20.30 12.58
CA PRO A 180 -0.22 -19.20 12.12
C PRO A 180 0.21 -19.42 10.65
N PRO A 181 0.45 -18.36 9.88
CA PRO A 181 0.65 -18.45 8.42
C PRO A 181 1.91 -19.22 8.01
N TRP A 182 2.87 -19.43 8.92
CA TRP A 182 4.06 -20.25 8.69
C TRP A 182 3.87 -21.72 9.03
N GLN A 183 2.74 -22.08 9.64
CA GLN A 183 2.34 -23.48 9.80
C GLN A 183 1.43 -23.84 8.62
N VAL A 184 1.83 -24.87 7.89
CA VAL A 184 0.99 -25.45 6.85
C VAL A 184 -0.10 -26.23 7.56
N PRO A 185 -1.40 -25.93 7.36
CA PRO A 185 -2.47 -26.78 7.86
C PRO A 185 -2.22 -28.21 7.36
N GLU A 186 -2.40 -29.24 8.19
CA GLU A 186 -2.30 -30.63 7.76
C GLU A 186 -3.21 -30.95 6.56
N THR A 187 -4.27 -30.14 6.38
CA THR A 187 -5.24 -30.23 5.29
C THR A 187 -4.90 -29.40 4.05
N PHE A 188 -3.87 -28.54 4.06
CA PHE A 188 -3.51 -27.70 2.92
C PHE A 188 -2.38 -28.34 2.11
N ILE A 189 -2.75 -29.30 1.25
CA ILE A 189 -1.83 -29.89 0.29
C ILE A 189 -1.74 -28.93 -0.91
N CYS A 190 -0.71 -28.08 -0.93
CA CYS A 190 -0.30 -27.41 -2.17
C CYS A 190 0.23 -28.47 -3.14
N CYS A 191 -0.64 -29.04 -3.97
CA CYS A 191 -0.20 -29.83 -5.11
C CYS A 191 0.47 -28.89 -6.13
N ALA A 192 1.77 -28.63 -5.96
CA ALA A 192 2.59 -27.91 -6.93
C ALA A 192 2.70 -28.66 -8.27
N THR A 193 2.30 -29.94 -8.30
CA THR A 193 2.22 -30.80 -9.48
C THR A 193 0.76 -31.08 -9.82
N LEU A 194 0.05 -30.06 -10.29
CA LEU A 194 -1.32 -30.18 -10.79
C LEU A 194 -1.41 -30.87 -12.17
N GLY A 195 -0.30 -30.87 -12.92
CA GLY A 195 -0.18 -31.51 -14.23
C GLY A 195 1.25 -31.97 -14.51
N GLU A 196 1.44 -32.64 -15.64
CA GLU A 196 2.77 -33.01 -16.13
C GLU A 196 3.59 -31.74 -16.41
N GLY A 197 4.88 -31.75 -16.07
CA GLY A 197 5.78 -30.62 -16.23
C GLY A 197 6.12 -30.39 -17.70
N ILE A 198 5.31 -29.61 -18.40
CA ILE A 198 5.46 -29.34 -19.83
C ILE A 198 5.94 -27.90 -20.02
N SER A 199 6.92 -27.74 -20.90
CA SER A 199 7.57 -26.46 -21.19
C SER A 199 6.85 -25.76 -22.33
N LYS A 200 6.98 -24.42 -22.39
CA LYS A 200 6.49 -23.63 -23.54
C LYS A 200 7.21 -23.96 -24.86
N ALA A 201 8.29 -24.73 -24.80
CA ALA A 201 9.07 -25.13 -25.96
C ALA A 201 8.56 -26.42 -26.63
N ASP A 202 7.63 -27.14 -26.00
CA ASP A 202 7.11 -28.42 -26.51
C ASP A 202 6.10 -28.21 -27.63
N ALA A 203 5.81 -29.26 -28.41
CA ALA A 203 4.97 -29.14 -29.58
C ALA A 203 3.54 -28.69 -29.19
N PRO A 204 2.88 -27.83 -29.99
CA PRO A 204 1.58 -27.25 -29.64
C PRO A 204 0.48 -28.30 -29.49
N GLU A 205 0.61 -29.46 -30.14
CA GLU A 205 -0.32 -30.59 -30.02
C GLU A 205 -0.16 -31.33 -28.69
N GLU A 206 1.08 -31.47 -28.20
CA GLU A 206 1.41 -32.13 -26.94
C GLU A 206 0.95 -31.28 -25.74
N LEU A 207 1.12 -29.95 -25.85
CA LEU A 207 0.60 -28.99 -24.88
C LEU A 207 -0.93 -29.09 -24.73
N LYS A 208 -1.66 -29.13 -25.84
CA LYS A 208 -3.13 -29.25 -25.82
C LYS A 208 -3.58 -30.54 -25.16
N LYS A 209 -2.97 -31.66 -25.55
CA LYS A 209 -3.32 -32.98 -25.03
C LYS A 209 -3.12 -33.06 -23.51
N ALA A 210 -2.01 -32.57 -23.02
CA ALA A 210 -1.74 -32.60 -21.57
C ALA A 210 -2.61 -31.62 -20.77
N VAL A 211 -2.97 -30.46 -21.34
CA VAL A 211 -3.97 -29.57 -20.74
C VAL A 211 -5.32 -30.28 -20.67
N GLU A 212 -5.76 -30.93 -21.74
CA GLU A 212 -7.01 -31.71 -21.76
C GLU A 212 -6.99 -32.83 -20.72
N ASP A 213 -5.89 -33.55 -20.57
CA ASP A 213 -5.74 -34.63 -19.59
C ASP A 213 -5.68 -34.09 -18.15
N THR A 214 -5.09 -32.91 -17.94
CA THR A 214 -5.12 -32.21 -16.65
C THR A 214 -6.54 -31.73 -16.31
N MET A 215 -7.26 -31.17 -17.29
CA MET A 215 -8.65 -30.72 -17.13
C MET A 215 -9.61 -31.88 -16.84
N LYS A 216 -9.38 -33.06 -17.44
CA LYS A 216 -10.13 -34.29 -17.11
C LYS A 216 -9.88 -34.75 -15.66
N LYS A 217 -8.63 -34.64 -15.16
CA LYS A 217 -8.29 -34.97 -13.76
C LYS A 217 -8.92 -34.01 -12.75
N LEU A 218 -9.13 -32.74 -13.14
CA LEU A 218 -9.73 -31.72 -12.29
C LEU A 218 -11.25 -31.87 -12.11
N ASN A 219 -11.94 -32.51 -13.06
CA ASN A 219 -13.38 -32.68 -12.98
C ASN A 219 -13.76 -33.96 -12.23
N LYS A 220 -14.03 -33.80 -10.92
CA LYS A 220 -15.19 -34.35 -10.19
C LYS A 220 -15.20 -33.81 -8.75
N PRO A 221 -15.94 -32.74 -8.45
CA PRO A 221 -16.65 -32.67 -7.19
C PRO A 221 -17.91 -33.54 -7.32
N ASP A 222 -18.01 -34.57 -6.49
CA ASP A 222 -19.24 -35.35 -6.30
C ASP A 222 -20.34 -34.38 -5.81
N VAL A 223 -21.37 -34.20 -6.65
CA VAL A 223 -22.70 -33.73 -6.23
C VAL A 223 -23.63 -34.94 -6.31
#